data_AF-A0A382NXC2-F1
#
_entry.id   AF-A0A382NXC2-F1
#
_cell.length_a   1.000
_cell.length_b   1.000
_cell.length_c   1.000
_cell.angle_alpha   90.00
_cell.angle_beta   90.00
_cell.angle_gamma   90.00
#
_symmetry.space_group_name_H-M   'P 1'
#
loop_
_entity.id
_entity.type
_entity.pdbx_description
1 polymer ?
#
loop_
_entity_poly.entity_id
_entity_poly.type
_entity_poly.pdbx_seq_one_letter_code
_entity_poly.pdbx_strand_id
1 'polypeptide(L)'
;ELLLFLIKENLLDSGITTWFAGNEPIEQGVNKLDLTKFNSAGSGVVDHTEKYGKEVIDIAHDLIPNSYDYKVDGLQDFLNVLPYFNSYFNIITETSWGPNYDFVKPQKIHITEKIWKPISTFQPFILISTKNNLKKLREWGFRTFGDFIDESYDELDTYEERIKIINKEIIRLCSMSRKELDAWYWSMEDILQHNADNLVKFIDTEYNKLQKVFEHGWSKV
;
A
#
# COMPACT_ATOMS: atom_id res chain seq x y z
N GLU A 1 9.88 8.26 0.36
CA GLU A 1 9.17 9.24 1.23
C GLU A 1 8.53 8.61 2.45
N LEU A 2 7.66 7.59 2.33
CA LEU A 2 7.00 6.95 3.48
C LEU A 2 7.99 6.49 4.57
N LEU A 3 9.07 5.79 4.20
CA LEU A 3 10.13 5.37 5.14
C LEU A 3 10.67 6.56 5.97
N LEU A 4 11.01 7.67 5.30
CA LEU A 4 11.55 8.86 5.93
C LEU A 4 10.54 9.49 6.90
N PHE A 5 9.27 9.50 6.52
CA PHE A 5 8.19 9.96 7.38
C PHE A 5 8.09 9.09 8.65
N LEU A 6 8.08 7.76 8.51
CA LEU A 6 8.00 6.85 9.66
C LEU A 6 9.19 6.99 10.61
N ILE A 7 10.40 7.18 10.09
CA ILE A 7 11.60 7.43 10.92
C ILE A 7 11.46 8.76 11.67
N LYS A 8 11.10 9.83 10.95
CA LYS A 8 10.96 11.18 11.53
C LYS A 8 9.97 11.22 12.69
N GLU A 9 8.86 10.49 12.56
CA GLU A 9 7.81 10.43 13.58
C GLU A 9 8.06 9.33 14.63
N ASN A 10 9.24 8.68 14.61
CA ASN A 10 9.62 7.60 15.52
C ASN A 10 8.61 6.44 15.55
N LEU A 11 8.11 6.06 14.38
CA LEU A 11 7.09 5.02 14.18
C LEU A 11 7.67 3.67 13.75
N LEU A 12 8.99 3.52 13.77
CA LEU A 12 9.68 2.26 13.46
C LEU A 12 10.30 1.67 14.71
N ASP A 13 9.84 0.49 15.12
CA ASP A 13 10.33 -0.20 16.32
C ASP A 13 11.64 -0.98 16.06
N SER A 14 11.98 -1.29 14.79
CA SER A 14 13.21 -2.04 14.42
C SER A 14 13.66 -1.84 12.96
N GLY A 15 13.17 -0.81 12.26
CA GLY A 15 13.54 -0.55 10.86
C GLY A 15 13.14 -1.63 9.84
N ILE A 16 12.26 -2.56 10.22
CA ILE A 16 11.75 -3.59 9.32
C ILE A 16 10.78 -2.91 8.35
N THR A 17 11.20 -2.77 7.09
CA THR A 17 10.33 -2.30 6.00
C THR A 17 10.41 -3.26 4.83
N THR A 18 9.32 -3.44 4.09
CA THR A 18 9.32 -4.21 2.83
C THR A 18 9.44 -3.23 1.67
N TRP A 19 10.65 -2.69 1.42
CA TRP A 19 10.80 -1.58 0.48
C TRP A 19 11.40 -1.95 -0.89
N PHE A 20 11.55 -3.23 -1.23
CA PHE A 20 12.00 -3.65 -2.56
C PHE A 20 11.20 -4.83 -3.09
N ALA A 21 10.59 -4.67 -4.27
CA ALA A 21 10.07 -5.77 -5.06
C ALA A 21 11.19 -6.31 -5.96
N GLY A 22 11.37 -7.63 -6.03
CA GLY A 22 12.36 -8.27 -6.93
C GLY A 22 13.51 -9.01 -6.23
N ASN A 23 14.69 -8.91 -6.84
CA ASN A 23 15.97 -9.49 -6.38
C ASN A 23 16.37 -9.00 -4.97
N GLU A 24 17.40 -9.59 -4.37
CA GLU A 24 17.96 -9.11 -3.10
C GLU A 24 18.16 -7.58 -3.12
N PRO A 25 17.73 -6.82 -2.10
CA PRO A 25 17.84 -5.35 -2.06
C PRO A 25 19.25 -4.87 -2.44
N ILE A 26 20.29 -5.58 -1.99
CA ILE A 26 21.69 -5.32 -2.33
C ILE A 26 21.94 -5.38 -3.85
N GLU A 27 21.38 -6.38 -4.54
CA GLU A 27 21.51 -6.53 -6.00
C GLU A 27 20.77 -5.41 -6.76
N GLN A 28 19.71 -4.86 -6.17
CA GLN A 28 19.01 -3.68 -6.70
C GLN A 28 19.74 -2.37 -6.40
N GLY A 29 20.94 -2.44 -5.81
CA GLY A 29 21.78 -1.28 -5.54
C GLY A 29 21.33 -0.48 -4.34
N VAL A 30 20.62 -1.10 -3.39
CA VAL A 30 20.12 -0.39 -2.20
C VAL A 30 21.24 0.30 -1.40
N ASN A 31 22.41 -0.34 -1.31
CA ASN A 31 23.60 0.21 -0.63
C ASN A 31 24.18 1.45 -1.35
N LYS A 32 23.70 1.77 -2.55
CA LYS A 32 24.10 2.93 -3.35
C LYS A 32 23.03 4.04 -3.30
N LEU A 33 21.96 3.86 -2.52
CA LEU A 33 20.94 4.90 -2.34
C LEU A 33 21.53 6.09 -1.61
N ASP A 34 21.53 7.24 -2.28
CA ASP A 34 21.83 8.52 -1.68
C ASP A 34 20.54 9.31 -1.53
N LEU A 35 20.02 9.41 -0.31
CA LEU A 35 18.78 10.12 -0.01
C LEU A 35 18.97 11.64 -0.03
N THR A 36 20.22 12.13 -0.08
CA THR A 36 20.54 13.55 -0.30
C THR A 36 20.55 13.93 -1.78
N LYS A 37 20.59 12.93 -2.67
CA LYS A 37 20.57 13.08 -4.12
C LYS A 37 19.66 12.04 -4.76
N PHE A 38 18.50 11.81 -4.16
CA PHE A 38 17.63 10.73 -4.59
C PHE A 38 17.00 11.09 -5.94
N ASN A 39 17.27 10.27 -6.96
CA ASN A 39 16.64 10.46 -8.26
C ASN A 39 15.20 9.94 -8.22
N SER A 40 14.27 10.82 -7.86
CA SER A 40 12.85 10.52 -7.77
C SER A 40 12.25 10.37 -9.17
N ALA A 41 11.43 9.33 -9.36
CA ALA A 41 10.75 9.06 -10.61
C ALA A 41 9.83 10.23 -10.99
N GLY A 42 10.32 11.06 -11.92
CA GLY A 42 9.66 12.23 -12.52
C GLY A 42 9.71 13.53 -11.71
N SER A 43 10.37 13.57 -10.55
CA SER A 43 10.69 14.82 -9.84
C SER A 43 12.17 15.21 -9.94
N GLY A 44 12.98 14.40 -10.62
CA GLY A 44 14.41 14.61 -10.74
C GLY A 44 15.15 14.31 -9.44
N VAL A 45 16.31 14.93 -9.26
CA VAL A 45 17.13 14.77 -8.05
C VAL A 45 16.50 15.56 -6.90
N VAL A 46 16.16 14.88 -5.81
CA VAL A 46 15.57 15.43 -4.60
C VAL A 46 16.54 15.25 -3.43
N ASP A 47 16.77 16.33 -2.68
CA ASP A 47 17.47 16.27 -1.40
C ASP A 47 16.45 16.13 -0.27
N HIS A 48 16.39 14.95 0.35
CA HIS A 48 15.45 14.69 1.43
C HIS A 48 15.88 15.31 2.78
N THR A 49 17.13 15.79 2.92
CA THR A 49 17.58 16.44 4.16
C THR A 49 16.84 17.74 4.42
N GLU A 50 16.39 18.45 3.38
CA GLU A 50 15.63 19.70 3.52
C GLU A 50 14.30 19.49 4.24
N LYS A 51 13.63 18.35 4.00
CA LYS A 51 12.30 18.04 4.55
C LYS A 51 12.36 17.22 5.85
N TYR A 52 13.32 16.32 5.95
CA TYR A 52 13.39 15.34 7.05
C TYR A 52 14.56 15.55 8.01
N GLY A 53 15.56 16.35 7.64
CA GLY A 53 16.75 16.61 8.45
C GLY A 53 17.82 15.51 8.32
N LYS A 54 19.07 15.86 8.59
CA LYS A 54 20.22 14.95 8.41
C LYS A 54 20.13 13.68 9.25
N GLU A 55 19.73 13.80 10.52
CA GLU A 55 19.63 12.66 11.45
C GLU A 55 18.67 11.58 10.93
N VAL A 56 17.51 11.97 10.40
CA VAL A 56 16.54 11.04 9.81
C VAL A 56 17.11 10.35 8.57
N ILE A 57 17.89 11.07 7.76
CA ILE A 57 18.54 10.50 6.57
C ILE A 57 19.62 9.50 6.96
N ASP A 58 20.47 9.84 7.93
CA ASP A 58 21.54 8.96 8.41
C ASP A 58 20.93 7.64 8.96
N ILE A 59 19.85 7.72 9.75
CA ILE A 59 19.10 6.54 10.22
C ILE A 59 18.51 5.75 9.04
N ALA A 60 17.89 6.44 8.07
CA ALA A 60 17.28 5.77 6.92
C ALA A 60 18.28 4.98 6.06
N HIS A 61 19.51 5.48 5.94
CA HIS A 61 20.59 4.79 5.25
C HIS A 61 21.03 3.51 5.96
N ASP A 62 20.94 3.47 7.29
CA ASP A 62 21.26 2.28 8.08
C ASP A 62 20.10 1.27 8.16
N LEU A 63 18.85 1.73 7.97
CA LEU A 63 17.63 0.92 8.03
C LEU A 63 17.19 0.36 6.66
N ILE A 64 18.14 0.25 5.73
CA ILE A 64 17.90 -0.32 4.41
C ILE A 64 17.42 -1.78 4.55
N PRO A 65 16.33 -2.19 3.88
CA PRO A 65 15.55 -3.34 4.31
C PRO A 65 16.14 -4.70 3.92
N ASN A 66 15.82 -5.70 4.73
CA ASN A 66 15.88 -7.12 4.37
C ASN A 66 14.52 -7.55 3.76
N SER A 67 14.55 -8.37 2.72
CA SER A 67 13.34 -8.97 2.14
C SER A 67 12.60 -9.83 3.16
N TYR A 68 11.36 -9.47 3.52
CA TYR A 68 10.49 -10.29 4.37
C TYR A 68 9.51 -11.17 3.58
N ASP A 69 9.41 -11.00 2.27
CA ASP A 69 8.62 -11.88 1.43
C ASP A 69 9.32 -13.24 1.28
N TYR A 70 8.56 -14.32 1.39
CA TYR A 70 9.08 -15.67 1.23
C TYR A 70 9.41 -15.90 -0.25
N LYS A 71 10.71 -15.91 -0.57
CA LYS A 71 11.20 -16.18 -1.92
C LYS A 71 11.23 -17.70 -2.13
N VAL A 72 10.32 -18.20 -2.96
CA VAL A 72 10.56 -19.44 -3.71
C VAL A 72 11.00 -19.01 -5.10
N ASP A 73 12.09 -19.59 -5.61
CA ASP A 73 12.72 -19.23 -6.89
C ASP A 73 11.70 -18.80 -7.96
N GLY A 74 11.71 -17.50 -8.29
CA GLY A 74 11.01 -16.94 -9.44
C GLY A 74 9.59 -16.39 -9.24
N LEU A 75 8.99 -16.46 -8.04
CA LEU A 75 7.63 -15.94 -7.79
C LEU A 75 7.57 -15.02 -6.57
N GLN A 76 7.34 -13.72 -6.81
CA GLN A 76 7.36 -12.62 -5.83
C GLN A 76 6.02 -12.42 -5.09
N ASP A 77 5.04 -13.31 -5.31
CA ASP A 77 3.64 -13.03 -5.01
C ASP A 77 3.09 -13.80 -3.80
N PHE A 78 3.92 -14.59 -3.12
CA PHE A 78 3.46 -15.35 -1.95
C PHE A 78 3.09 -14.43 -0.79
N LEU A 79 1.99 -14.77 -0.12
CA LEU A 79 1.54 -14.11 1.10
C LEU A 79 2.42 -14.59 2.27
N ASN A 80 3.32 -13.75 2.76
CA ASN A 80 3.87 -13.95 4.09
C ASN A 80 2.79 -13.62 5.12
N VAL A 81 2.19 -14.65 5.72
CA VAL A 81 1.05 -14.50 6.65
C VAL A 81 1.43 -13.84 7.99
N LEU A 82 2.69 -13.96 8.43
CA LEU A 82 3.12 -13.48 9.74
C LEU A 82 2.85 -11.99 9.97
N PRO A 83 3.25 -11.06 9.08
CA PRO A 83 2.96 -9.64 9.28
C PRO A 83 1.46 -9.35 9.32
N TYR A 84 0.63 -10.04 8.53
CA TYR A 84 -0.82 -9.78 8.48
C TYR A 84 -1.54 -10.24 9.75
N PHE A 85 -1.07 -11.30 10.41
CA PHE A 85 -1.65 -11.77 11.68
C PHE A 85 -0.98 -11.17 12.93
N ASN A 86 0.11 -10.42 12.77
CA ASN A 86 0.83 -9.78 13.87
C ASN A 86 0.79 -8.24 13.80
N SER A 87 -0.15 -7.67 13.03
CA SER A 87 -0.38 -6.23 12.95
C SER A 87 -1.86 -5.91 12.76
N TYR A 88 -2.29 -4.74 13.24
CA TYR A 88 -3.70 -4.33 13.20
C TYR A 88 -4.14 -3.79 11.83
N PHE A 89 -3.24 -3.21 11.06
CA PHE A 89 -3.56 -2.61 9.76
C PHE A 89 -2.35 -2.61 8.82
N ASN A 90 -2.61 -2.44 7.54
CA ASN A 90 -1.59 -2.38 6.49
C ASN A 90 -1.46 -0.96 5.90
N ILE A 91 -0.26 -0.57 5.47
CA ILE A 91 -0.05 0.62 4.65
C ILE A 91 0.35 0.15 3.25
N ILE A 92 -0.57 0.26 2.30
CA ILE A 92 -0.39 -0.24 0.94
C ILE A 92 0.16 0.88 0.08
N THR A 93 1.28 0.63 -0.59
CA THR A 93 1.78 1.50 -1.67
C THR A 93 1.60 0.80 -3.01
N GLU A 94 0.79 1.37 -3.89
CA GLU A 94 0.70 0.90 -5.27
C GLU A 94 1.91 1.37 -6.09
N THR A 95 2.08 0.92 -7.34
CA THR A 95 3.22 1.40 -8.17
C THR A 95 2.96 2.79 -8.77
N SER A 96 1.70 3.20 -8.88
CA SER A 96 1.33 4.51 -9.43
C SER A 96 0.84 5.43 -8.34
N TRP A 97 1.76 6.25 -7.84
CA TRP A 97 1.51 7.32 -6.87
C TRP A 97 2.56 8.41 -7.07
N GLY A 98 2.28 9.62 -6.58
CA GLY A 98 3.16 10.77 -6.70
C GLY A 98 2.72 11.77 -7.79
N PRO A 99 3.41 12.93 -7.86
CA PRO A 99 2.99 14.08 -8.68
C PRO A 99 2.86 13.77 -10.18
N ASN A 100 3.65 12.79 -10.66
CA ASN A 100 3.68 12.40 -12.07
C ASN A 100 2.43 11.60 -12.51
N TYR A 101 1.59 11.19 -11.58
CA TYR A 101 0.39 10.41 -11.86
C TYR A 101 -0.92 11.18 -11.64
N ASP A 102 -0.88 12.39 -11.08
CA ASP A 102 -2.06 13.17 -10.66
C ASP A 102 -2.94 13.62 -11.83
N PHE A 103 -2.32 13.91 -12.98
CA PHE A 103 -3.00 14.50 -14.13
C PHE A 103 -3.02 13.60 -15.36
N VAL A 104 -2.73 12.30 -15.19
CA VAL A 104 -2.79 11.31 -16.28
C VAL A 104 -4.24 11.15 -16.75
N LYS A 105 -4.44 11.15 -18.08
CA LYS A 105 -5.77 10.97 -18.70
C LYS A 105 -5.76 9.75 -19.64
N PRO A 106 -6.70 8.80 -19.49
CA PRO A 106 -7.71 8.71 -18.43
C PRO A 106 -7.06 8.50 -17.04
N GLN A 107 -7.79 8.87 -15.97
CA GLN A 107 -7.33 8.66 -14.59
C GLN A 107 -6.91 7.20 -14.41
N LYS A 108 -5.67 6.98 -14.01
CA LYS A 108 -5.18 5.63 -13.75
C LYS A 108 -5.77 5.13 -12.45
N ILE A 109 -6.54 4.05 -12.53
CA ILE A 109 -6.87 3.17 -11.41
C ILE A 109 -5.79 2.10 -11.38
N HIS A 110 -5.14 1.94 -10.23
CA HIS A 110 -4.07 0.97 -10.02
C HIS A 110 -4.35 0.17 -8.75
N ILE A 111 -4.94 -1.02 -8.95
CA ILE A 111 -5.24 -1.98 -7.89
C ILE A 111 -4.52 -3.27 -8.24
N THR A 112 -3.61 -3.71 -7.37
CA THR A 112 -2.79 -4.92 -7.57
C THR A 112 -3.05 -5.95 -6.48
N GLU A 113 -2.28 -7.06 -6.48
CA GLU A 113 -2.31 -8.09 -5.44
C GLU A 113 -2.15 -7.53 -4.03
N LYS A 114 -1.51 -6.38 -3.88
CA LYS A 114 -1.24 -5.72 -2.60
C LYS A 114 -2.52 -5.35 -1.84
N ILE A 115 -3.62 -5.08 -2.53
CA ILE A 115 -4.94 -4.84 -1.92
C ILE A 115 -5.64 -6.16 -1.56
N TRP A 116 -5.45 -7.20 -2.36
CA TRP A 116 -6.08 -8.50 -2.12
C TRP A 116 -5.46 -9.26 -0.94
N LYS A 117 -4.17 -9.06 -0.65
CA LYS A 117 -3.48 -9.65 0.51
C LYS A 117 -4.14 -9.27 1.86
N PRO A 118 -4.33 -7.98 2.22
CA PRO A 118 -5.00 -7.60 3.46
C PRO A 118 -6.50 -7.95 3.45
N ILE A 119 -7.18 -7.88 2.29
CA ILE A 119 -8.60 -8.32 2.20
C ILE A 119 -8.75 -9.81 2.54
N SER A 120 -7.88 -10.67 1.98
CA SER A 120 -7.93 -12.12 2.23
C SER A 120 -7.46 -12.53 3.63
N THR A 121 -6.81 -11.62 4.37
CA THR A 121 -6.33 -11.84 5.74
C THR A 121 -7.09 -11.03 6.78
N PHE A 122 -8.26 -10.48 6.43
CA PHE A 122 -9.13 -9.72 7.33
C PHE A 122 -8.42 -8.54 7.99
N GLN A 123 -7.58 -7.84 7.22
CA GLN A 123 -6.80 -6.71 7.70
C GLN A 123 -7.27 -5.39 7.09
N PRO A 124 -7.58 -4.36 7.89
CA PRO A 124 -7.84 -3.02 7.38
C PRO A 124 -6.57 -2.38 6.81
N PHE A 125 -6.73 -1.39 5.93
CA PHE A 125 -5.58 -0.78 5.27
C PHE A 125 -5.75 0.72 4.96
N ILE A 126 -4.62 1.41 4.88
CA ILE A 126 -4.47 2.75 4.30
C ILE A 126 -3.83 2.59 2.92
N LEU A 127 -4.38 3.26 1.90
CA LEU A 127 -3.93 3.14 0.51
C LEU A 127 -3.21 4.41 0.04
N ILE A 128 -1.94 4.26 -0.34
CA ILE A 128 -1.13 5.26 -1.04
C ILE A 128 -1.14 4.92 -2.53
N SER A 129 -1.96 5.63 -3.30
CA SER A 129 -2.12 5.45 -4.75
C SER A 129 -2.55 6.77 -5.42
N THR A 130 -2.89 6.69 -6.71
CA THR A 130 -3.66 7.73 -7.41
C THR A 130 -5.07 7.88 -6.82
N LYS A 131 -5.75 8.98 -7.16
CA LYS A 131 -7.14 9.21 -6.73
C LYS A 131 -8.14 8.20 -7.34
N ASN A 132 -9.26 8.03 -6.66
CA ASN A 132 -10.43 7.20 -6.99
C ASN A 132 -10.20 5.67 -6.94
N ASN A 133 -9.14 5.19 -6.33
CA ASN A 133 -8.92 3.74 -6.19
C ASN A 133 -9.87 3.13 -5.15
N LEU A 134 -10.08 3.80 -4.02
CA LEU A 134 -11.05 3.34 -3.01
C LEU A 134 -12.48 3.46 -3.54
N LYS A 135 -12.78 4.53 -4.29
CA LYS A 135 -14.03 4.66 -5.04
C LYS A 135 -14.24 3.47 -5.97
N LYS A 136 -13.20 3.04 -6.71
CA LYS A 136 -13.32 1.90 -7.61
C LYS A 136 -13.58 0.59 -6.86
N LEU A 137 -12.94 0.38 -5.72
CA LEU A 137 -13.21 -0.79 -4.86
C LEU A 137 -14.67 -0.84 -4.42
N ARG A 138 -15.25 0.30 -4.04
CA ARG A 138 -16.68 0.42 -3.69
C ARG A 138 -17.58 0.06 -4.87
N GLU A 139 -17.26 0.50 -6.09
CA GLU A 139 -18.01 0.13 -7.30
C GLU A 139 -17.97 -1.39 -7.59
N TRP A 140 -16.92 -2.09 -7.15
CA TRP A 140 -16.81 -3.56 -7.23
C TRP A 140 -17.50 -4.29 -6.07
N GLY A 141 -18.19 -3.57 -5.19
CA GLY A 141 -18.96 -4.15 -4.10
C GLY A 141 -18.15 -4.41 -2.82
N PHE A 142 -16.90 -3.97 -2.75
CA PHE A 142 -16.13 -3.99 -1.51
C PHE A 142 -16.53 -2.82 -0.61
N ARG A 143 -16.44 -3.02 0.71
CA ARG A 143 -16.57 -1.97 1.71
C ARG A 143 -15.19 -1.44 2.07
N THR A 144 -15.04 -0.13 2.12
CA THR A 144 -13.80 0.52 2.57
C THR A 144 -13.97 0.99 4.01
N PHE A 145 -12.93 1.56 4.61
CA PHE A 145 -12.86 1.81 6.05
C PHE A 145 -13.18 3.27 6.40
N GLY A 146 -13.98 3.98 5.59
CA GLY A 146 -14.26 5.41 5.75
C GLY A 146 -14.87 5.83 7.10
N ASP A 147 -15.54 4.91 7.80
CA ASP A 147 -16.07 5.13 9.15
C ASP A 147 -14.97 5.04 10.24
N PHE A 148 -13.81 4.46 9.91
CA PHE A 148 -12.72 4.11 10.83
C PHE A 148 -11.39 4.79 10.49
N ILE A 149 -11.22 5.20 9.24
CA ILE A 149 -10.04 5.83 8.64
C ILE A 149 -10.55 7.01 7.79
N ASP A 150 -9.93 8.18 7.92
CA ASP A 150 -10.22 9.33 7.07
C ASP A 150 -9.76 9.05 5.62
N GLU A 151 -10.68 8.52 4.80
CA GLU A 151 -10.46 8.18 3.39
C GLU A 151 -10.69 9.35 2.43
N SER A 152 -10.91 10.58 2.95
CA SER A 152 -11.17 11.76 2.10
C SER A 152 -10.03 12.07 1.13
N TYR A 153 -8.83 11.53 1.39
CA TYR A 153 -7.70 11.63 0.47
C TYR A 153 -7.95 10.96 -0.88
N ASP A 154 -8.80 9.95 -1.01
CA ASP A 154 -8.98 9.22 -2.27
C ASP A 154 -9.53 10.12 -3.39
N GLU A 155 -10.17 11.24 -3.07
CA GLU A 155 -10.77 12.14 -4.07
C GLU A 155 -9.94 13.41 -4.33
N LEU A 156 -8.85 13.63 -3.59
CA LEU A 156 -8.00 14.82 -3.77
C LEU A 156 -7.14 14.74 -5.02
N ASP A 157 -6.97 15.88 -5.68
CA ASP A 157 -6.30 15.97 -6.98
C ASP A 157 -4.80 15.71 -6.90
N THR A 158 -4.13 16.30 -5.90
CA THR A 158 -2.67 16.25 -5.81
C THR A 158 -2.18 15.22 -4.79
N TYR A 159 -1.08 14.54 -5.11
CA TYR A 159 -0.41 13.63 -4.18
C TYR A 159 -0.02 14.33 -2.87
N GLU A 160 0.41 15.60 -2.92
CA GLU A 160 0.78 16.39 -1.76
C GLU A 160 -0.38 16.61 -0.79
N GLU A 161 -1.61 16.73 -1.31
CA GLU A 161 -2.82 16.82 -0.48
C GLU A 161 -3.18 15.46 0.09
N ARG A 162 -3.12 14.40 -0.72
CA ARG A 162 -3.42 13.02 -0.29
C ARG A 162 -2.51 12.57 0.85
N ILE A 163 -1.20 12.77 0.71
CA ILE A 163 -0.22 12.29 1.68
C ILE A 163 -0.35 12.99 3.04
N LYS A 164 -0.86 14.23 3.10
CA LYS A 164 -1.09 14.94 4.38
C LYS A 164 -2.14 14.23 5.23
N ILE A 165 -3.26 13.84 4.64
CA ILE A 165 -4.34 13.14 5.34
C ILE A 165 -3.89 11.72 5.69
N ILE A 166 -3.25 11.02 4.75
CA ILE A 166 -2.67 9.69 4.99
C ILE A 166 -1.71 9.70 6.18
N ASN A 167 -0.77 10.63 6.22
CA ASN A 167 0.21 10.74 7.30
C ASN A 167 -0.45 11.01 8.65
N LYS A 168 -1.49 11.85 8.67
CA LYS A 168 -2.28 12.13 9.87
C LYS A 168 -2.95 10.86 10.40
N GLU A 169 -3.53 10.05 9.52
CA GLU A 169 -4.17 8.79 9.90
C GLU A 169 -3.15 7.75 10.39
N ILE A 170 -1.98 7.66 9.77
CA ILE A 170 -0.88 6.81 10.24
C ILE A 170 -0.47 7.19 11.68
N ILE A 171 -0.22 8.48 11.94
CA ILE A 171 0.13 8.96 13.29
C ILE A 171 -1.00 8.67 14.28
N ARG A 172 -2.25 8.90 13.89
CA ARG A 172 -3.41 8.65 14.76
C ARG A 172 -3.47 7.17 15.15
N LEU A 173 -3.42 6.24 14.20
CA LEU A 173 -3.49 4.81 14.49
C LEU A 173 -2.29 4.33 15.30
N CYS A 174 -1.07 4.80 14.99
CA CYS A 174 0.13 4.43 15.74
C CYS A 174 0.20 5.01 17.17
N SER A 175 -0.55 6.07 17.46
CA SER A 175 -0.63 6.66 18.80
C SER A 175 -1.68 6.03 19.71
N MET A 176 -2.55 5.17 19.16
CA MET A 176 -3.52 4.41 19.93
C MET A 176 -2.85 3.33 20.77
N SER A 177 -3.33 3.12 21.99
CA SER A 177 -2.94 1.98 22.81
C SER A 177 -3.41 0.67 22.18
N ARG A 178 -2.76 -0.44 22.54
CA ARG A 178 -3.16 -1.79 22.10
C ARG A 178 -4.64 -2.08 22.38
N LYS A 179 -5.16 -1.65 23.53
CA LYS A 179 -6.57 -1.83 23.90
C LYS A 179 -7.51 -1.05 22.98
N GLU A 180 -7.14 0.17 22.60
CA GLU A 180 -7.91 0.98 21.65
C GLU A 180 -7.86 0.38 20.25
N LEU A 181 -6.70 -0.13 19.82
CA LEU A 181 -6.55 -0.82 18.53
C LEU A 181 -7.35 -2.13 18.48
N ASP A 182 -7.35 -2.91 19.56
CA ASP A 182 -8.20 -4.11 19.67
C ASP A 182 -9.67 -3.74 19.50
N ALA A 183 -10.16 -2.74 20.25
CA ALA A 183 -11.55 -2.31 20.15
C ALA A 183 -11.89 -1.76 18.76
N TRP A 184 -10.98 -0.99 18.17
CA TRP A 184 -11.11 -0.44 16.82
C TRP A 184 -11.20 -1.55 15.76
N TYR A 185 -10.31 -2.54 15.81
CA TYR A 185 -10.32 -3.67 14.88
C TYR A 185 -11.60 -4.51 14.98
N TRP A 186 -12.03 -4.86 16.19
CA TRP A 186 -13.23 -5.67 16.36
C TRP A 186 -14.53 -4.90 16.03
N SER A 187 -14.50 -3.57 16.08
CA SER A 187 -15.67 -2.76 15.69
C SER A 187 -15.96 -2.73 14.18
N MET A 188 -15.09 -3.29 13.35
CA MET A 188 -15.25 -3.37 11.88
C MET A 188 -15.32 -4.81 11.36
N GLU A 189 -15.58 -5.79 12.23
CA GLU A 189 -15.66 -7.22 11.87
C GLU A 189 -16.59 -7.48 10.67
N ASP A 190 -17.72 -6.77 10.59
CA ASP A 190 -18.69 -6.92 9.51
C ASP A 190 -18.14 -6.48 8.15
N ILE A 191 -17.33 -5.42 8.10
CA ILE A 191 -16.63 -4.95 6.89
C ILE A 191 -15.60 -5.99 6.44
N LEU A 192 -14.82 -6.51 7.39
CA LEU A 192 -13.78 -7.50 7.11
C LEU A 192 -14.38 -8.79 6.54
N GLN A 193 -15.44 -9.31 7.18
CA GLN A 193 -16.14 -10.50 6.72
C GLN A 193 -16.81 -10.28 5.35
N HIS A 194 -17.48 -9.14 5.15
CA HIS A 194 -18.09 -8.79 3.87
C HIS A 194 -17.05 -8.78 2.74
N ASN A 195 -15.88 -8.18 2.98
CA ASN A 195 -14.83 -8.09 1.98
C ASN A 195 -14.21 -9.44 1.63
N ALA A 196 -13.97 -10.30 2.62
CA ALA A 196 -13.48 -11.67 2.38
C ALA A 196 -14.48 -12.49 1.55
N ASP A 197 -15.77 -12.44 1.90
CA ASP A 197 -16.83 -13.14 1.17
C ASP A 197 -17.03 -12.57 -0.24
N ASN A 198 -16.93 -11.25 -0.40
CA ASN A 198 -17.05 -10.59 -1.69
C ASN A 198 -15.87 -10.91 -2.60
N LEU A 199 -14.65 -11.08 -2.07
CA LEU A 199 -13.47 -11.42 -2.87
C LEU A 199 -13.67 -12.73 -3.64
N VAL A 200 -14.18 -13.77 -2.98
CA VAL A 200 -14.48 -15.07 -3.62
C VAL A 200 -15.49 -14.89 -4.76
N LYS A 201 -16.61 -14.21 -4.47
CA LYS A 201 -17.68 -13.96 -5.45
C LYS A 201 -17.19 -13.11 -6.64
N PHE A 202 -16.35 -12.12 -6.36
CA PHE A 202 -15.78 -11.23 -7.36
C PHE A 202 -14.88 -12.02 -8.31
N ILE A 203 -13.96 -12.83 -7.77
CA ILE A 203 -13.06 -13.68 -8.58
C ILE A 203 -13.87 -14.65 -9.45
N ASP A 204 -14.85 -15.35 -8.87
CA ASP A 204 -15.71 -16.27 -9.63
C ASP A 204 -16.45 -15.54 -10.75
N THR A 205 -16.97 -14.34 -10.47
CA THR A 205 -17.71 -13.54 -11.45
C THR A 205 -16.80 -13.10 -12.61
N GLU A 206 -15.62 -12.56 -12.31
CA GLU A 206 -14.67 -12.09 -13.33
C GLU A 206 -14.09 -13.25 -14.14
N TYR A 207 -13.78 -14.39 -13.49
CA TYR A 207 -13.36 -15.61 -14.17
C TYR A 207 -14.42 -16.09 -15.17
N ASN A 208 -15.68 -16.20 -14.73
CA ASN A 208 -16.78 -16.63 -15.59
C ASN A 208 -17.02 -15.67 -16.77
N LYS A 209 -16.87 -14.35 -16.57
CA LYS A 209 -16.95 -13.37 -17.66
C LYS A 209 -15.85 -13.58 -18.69
N LEU A 210 -14.61 -13.76 -18.22
CA LEU A 210 -13.44 -13.97 -19.07
C LEU A 210 -13.56 -15.28 -19.85
N GLN A 211 -13.95 -16.37 -19.18
CA GLN A 211 -14.19 -17.66 -19.81
C GLN A 211 -15.21 -17.55 -20.95
N LYS A 212 -16.36 -16.89 -20.72
CA LYS A 212 -17.40 -16.69 -21.75
C LYS A 212 -16.88 -15.91 -22.96
N VAL A 213 -16.01 -14.92 -22.73
CA VAL A 213 -15.39 -14.15 -23.83
C VAL A 213 -14.52 -15.06 -24.70
N PHE A 214 -13.71 -15.92 -24.08
CA PHE A 214 -12.88 -16.88 -24.83
C PHE A 214 -13.71 -17.94 -25.55
N GLU A 215 -14.72 -18.51 -24.91
CA GLU A 215 -15.64 -19.48 -25.53
C GLU A 215 -16.34 -18.88 -26.75
N HIS A 216 -16.83 -17.64 -26.64
CA HIS A 216 -17.47 -16.91 -27.75
C HIS A 216 -16.49 -16.55 -28.87
N GLY A 217 -15.25 -16.23 -28.54
CA GLY A 217 -14.20 -15.97 -29.52
C GLY A 217 -13.82 -17.24 -30.30
N TRP A 218 -13.63 -18.34 -29.58
CA TRP A 218 -13.23 -19.62 -30.15
C TRP A 218 -14.33 -20.26 -31.01
N SER A 219 -15.61 -20.07 -30.67
CA SER A 219 -16.73 -20.58 -31.49
C SER A 219 -16.83 -19.93 -32.88
N LYS A 220 -16.05 -18.89 -33.17
CA LYS A 220 -16.01 -18.19 -34.47
C LYS A 220 -14.83 -18.62 -35.35
N VAL A 221 -13.93 -19.46 -34.85
CA VAL A 221 -12.77 -20.03 -35.56
C VAL A 221 -13.08 -21.47 -35.93
#